data_AF-A0A926NCZ0-F1
#
_entry.id   AF-A0A926NCZ0-F1
#
_cell.length_a   1.000
_cell.length_b   1.000
_cell.length_c   1.000
_cell.angle_alpha   90.00
_cell.angle_beta   90.00
_cell.angle_gamma   90.00
#
_symmetry.space_group_name_H-M   'P 1'
#
loop_
_entity.id
_entity.type
_entity.pdbx_description
1 polymer ?
#
loop_
_entity_poly.entity_id
_entity_poly.type
_entity_poly.pdbx_seq_one_letter_code
_entity_poly.pdbx_strand_id
1 'polypeptide(L)' 'MTSRSRSNALLVPGASNVLNQFKEEVAQEFGVNLGSDTTARANGSVGGEMTKRLIAQAQGGLKS' A
#
# COMPACT_ATOMS: atom_id res chain seq x y z
N MET A 1 -21.08 19.67 -4.68
CA MET A 1 -19.62 19.49 -4.56
C MET A 1 -19.26 18.17 -5.24
N THR A 2 -18.54 18.19 -6.37
CA THR A 2 -18.21 16.97 -7.13
C THR A 2 -17.02 16.26 -6.48
N SER A 3 -17.25 15.14 -5.81
CA SER A 3 -16.19 14.22 -5.38
C SER A 3 -15.62 13.53 -6.63
N ARG A 4 -14.48 14.04 -7.13
CA ARG A 4 -13.64 13.27 -8.06
C ARG A 4 -13.03 12.12 -7.28
N SER A 5 -13.74 10.99 -7.22
CA SER A 5 -13.17 9.72 -6.79
C SER A 5 -12.10 9.34 -7.82
N ARG A 6 -10.85 9.72 -7.54
CA ARG A 6 -9.69 9.27 -8.32
C ARG A 6 -9.43 7.81 -7.94
N SER A 7 -10.16 6.91 -8.57
CA SER A 7 -9.91 5.48 -8.45
C SER A 7 -8.62 5.19 -9.21
N ASN A 8 -7.48 5.12 -8.51
CA ASN A 8 -6.26 4.59 -9.10
C ASN A 8 -6.53 3.13 -9.45
N ALA A 9 -6.61 2.82 -10.74
CA ALA A 9 -6.76 1.45 -11.20
C ALA A 9 -5.49 0.66 -10.83
N LEU A 10 -5.67 -0.52 -10.26
CA LEU A 10 -4.57 -1.44 -10.03
C LEU A 10 -4.04 -1.91 -11.38
N LEU A 11 -2.71 -1.88 -11.54
CA LEU A 11 -2.04 -2.31 -12.77
C LEU A 11 -2.16 -3.82 -13.00
N VAL A 12 -2.25 -4.60 -11.94
CA VAL A 12 -2.40 -6.06 -11.98
C VAL A 12 -3.83 -6.43 -11.60
N PRO A 13 -4.64 -6.95 -12.55
CA PRO A 13 -5.98 -7.44 -12.26
C PRO A 13 -5.94 -8.54 -11.19
N GLY A 14 -6.88 -8.50 -10.23
CA GLY A 14 -6.96 -9.50 -9.15
C GLY A 14 -6.02 -9.29 -7.97
N ALA A 15 -5.04 -8.37 -8.05
CA ALA A 15 -4.10 -8.12 -6.95
C ALA A 15 -4.72 -7.37 -5.75
N SER A 16 -5.95 -6.85 -5.87
CA SER A 16 -6.56 -5.99 -4.84
C SER A 16 -6.62 -6.65 -3.47
N ASN A 17 -6.99 -7.93 -3.39
CA ASN A 17 -7.16 -8.62 -2.12
C ASN A 17 -5.81 -8.80 -1.43
N VAL A 18 -4.79 -9.23 -2.18
CA VAL A 18 -3.42 -9.41 -1.67
C VAL A 18 -2.82 -8.08 -1.24
N LEU A 19 -3.00 -7.01 -2.02
CA LEU A 19 -2.50 -5.68 -1.67
C LEU A 19 -3.23 -5.10 -0.44
N ASN A 20 -4.51 -5.39 -0.26
CA ASN A 20 -5.25 -4.98 0.93
C ASN A 20 -4.76 -5.72 2.17
N GLN A 21 -4.58 -7.04 2.10
CA GLN A 21 -4.02 -7.84 3.19
C GLN A 21 -2.62 -7.34 3.56
N PHE A 22 -1.76 -7.14 2.57
CA PHE A 22 -0.40 -6.66 2.78
C PHE A 22 -0.37 -5.25 3.40
N LYS A 23 -1.27 -4.36 2.98
CA LYS A 23 -1.46 -3.04 3.58
C LYS A 23 -1.83 -3.12 5.06
N GLU A 24 -2.72 -4.03 5.42
CA GLU A 24 -3.14 -4.21 6.82
C GLU A 24 -2.00 -4.76 7.68
N GLU A 25 -1.23 -5.72 7.17
CA GLU A 25 -0.04 -6.25 7.85
C GLU A 25 1.00 -5.17 8.12
N VAL A 26 1.37 -4.39 7.10
CA VAL A 26 2.35 -3.30 7.24
C VAL A 26 1.82 -2.21 8.18
N ALA A 27 0.52 -1.90 8.13
CA ALA A 27 -0.10 -0.94 9.03
C ALA A 27 -0.02 -1.40 10.50
N GLN A 28 -0.28 -2.68 10.75
CA GLN A 28 -0.16 -3.29 12.08
C GLN A 28 1.29 -3.26 12.59
N GLU A 29 2.26 -3.63 11.77
CA GLU A 29 3.69 -3.60 12.14
C GLU A 29 4.16 -2.19 12.53
N PHE A 30 3.63 -1.15 11.87
CA PHE A 30 3.98 0.25 12.12
C PHE A 30 3.11 0.91 13.20
N GLY A 31 2.12 0.18 13.76
CA GLY A 31 1.18 0.73 14.73
C GLY A 31 0.31 1.86 14.17
N VAL A 32 0.05 1.86 12.85
CA VAL A 32 -0.73 2.89 12.17
C VAL A 32 -2.15 2.40 11.93
N ASN A 33 -3.14 3.11 12.47
CA ASN A 33 -4.53 2.92 12.07
C ASN A 33 -4.80 3.73 10.80
N LEU A 34 -5.09 3.09 9.67
CA LEU A 34 -5.33 3.80 8.40
C LEU A 34 -6.70 4.47 8.40
N GLY A 35 -6.75 5.73 7.98
CA GLY A 35 -8.00 6.48 7.95
C GLY A 35 -7.83 7.96 7.66
N SER A 36 -8.95 8.65 7.45
CA SER A 36 -8.98 10.10 7.21
C SER A 36 -8.49 10.92 8.40
N ASP A 37 -8.70 10.41 9.62
CA ASP A 37 -8.30 11.08 10.86
C ASP A 37 -6.83 10.86 11.21
N THR A 38 -6.19 9.91 10.53
CA THR A 38 -4.77 9.62 10.70
C THR A 38 -3.93 10.58 9.85
N THR A 39 -2.83 11.05 10.41
CA THR A 39 -1.96 12.01 9.70
C THR A 39 -1.54 11.48 8.32
N ALA A 40 -1.48 12.37 7.33
CA ALA A 40 -1.05 12.01 5.98
C ALA A 40 0.34 11.35 5.96
N ARG A 41 1.23 11.75 6.89
CA ARG A 41 2.55 11.13 7.05
C ARG A 41 2.45 9.68 7.52
N ALA A 42 1.61 9.37 8.50
CA ALA A 42 1.45 8.00 9.00
C ALA A 42 0.76 7.09 7.98
N ASN A 43 -0.27 7.58 7.30
CA ASN A 43 -0.85 6.86 6.15
C ASN A 43 0.21 6.64 5.04
N GLY A 44 1.01 7.67 4.76
CA GLY A 44 2.07 7.64 3.76
C GLY A 44 3.21 6.67 4.10
N SER A 45 3.57 6.49 5.37
CA SER A 45 4.64 5.57 5.76
C SER A 45 4.28 4.10 5.47
N VAL A 46 3.02 3.72 5.66
CA VAL A 46 2.53 2.37 5.30
C VAL A 46 2.66 2.16 3.78
N GLY A 47 2.21 3.13 2.98
CA GLY A 47 2.35 3.09 1.52
C GLY A 47 3.79 2.97 1.04
N GLY A 48 4.70 3.77 1.63
CA GLY A 48 6.12 3.76 1.28
C GLY A 48 6.80 2.42 1.61
N GLU A 49 6.49 1.81 2.76
CA GLU A 49 7.06 0.54 3.15
C GLU A 49 6.54 -0.62 2.28
N MET A 50 5.25 -0.62 1.93
CA MET A 50 4.71 -1.58 0.96
C MET A 50 5.48 -1.52 -0.37
N THR A 51 5.67 -0.32 -0.93
CA THR A 51 6.43 -0.15 -2.18
C THR A 51 7.87 -0.65 -2.04
N LYS A 52 8.54 -0.33 -0.93
CA LYS A 52 9.92 -0.78 -0.67
C LYS A 52 10.05 -2.30 -0.67
N ARG A 53 9.15 -3.00 0.04
CA ARG A 53 9.15 -4.47 0.12
C ARG A 53 8.83 -5.13 -1.22
N LEU A 54 7.83 -4.62 -1.95
CA LEU A 54 7.47 -5.12 -3.28
C LEU A 54 8.64 -4.98 -4.26
N ILE A 55 9.33 -3.84 -4.26
CA ILE A 55 10.52 -3.64 -5.09
C ILE A 55 11.65 -4.59 -4.68
N ALA A 56 11.90 -4.77 -3.38
CA ALA A 56 12.93 -5.69 -2.91
C ALA A 56 12.65 -7.14 -3.34
N GLN A 57 11.40 -7.60 -3.24
CA GLN A 57 10.98 -8.93 -3.70
C GLN A 57 11.15 -9.07 -5.23
N ALA A 58 10.71 -8.08 -6.00
CA ALA A 58 10.87 -8.08 -7.45
C ALA A 58 12.35 -8.13 -7.86
N GLN A 59 13.21 -7.32 -7.21
CA GLN A 59 14.66 -7.34 -7.44
C GLN A 59 15.30 -8.68 -7.07
N GLY A 60 14.83 -9.34 -6.02
CA GLY A 60 15.29 -10.68 -5.64
C GLY A 60 14.98 -11.72 -6.71
N GLY A 61 13.77 -11.69 -7.27
CA GLY A 61 13.37 -12.59 -8.36
C GLY A 61 14.05 -12.30 -9.71
N LEU A 62 14.41 -11.04 -9.99
CA LEU A 62 15.11 -10.66 -11.23
C LEU A 62 16.59 -11.06 -11.26
N LYS A 63 17.22 -11.30 -10.11
CA LYS A 63 18.66 -11.63 -10.02
C LYS A 63 18.98 -13.11 -10.26
N SER A 64 18.05 -13.87 -10.83
CA SER A 64 18.19 -15.30 -11.13
C SER A 64 18.69 -15.55 -12.54
#